data_AF-A0A932Z3C1-F1
#
_entry.id   AF-A0A932Z3C1-F1
#
_cell.length_a   1.000
_cell.length_b   1.000
_cell.length_c   1.000
_cell.angle_alpha   90.00
_cell.angle_beta   90.00
_cell.angle_gamma   90.00
#
_symmetry.space_group_name_H-M   'P 1'
#
loop_
_entity.id
_entity.type
_entity.pdbx_description
1 polymer ?
#
loop_
_entity_poly.entity_id
_entity_poly.type
_entity_poly.pdbx_seq_one_letter_code
_entity_poly.pdbx_strand_id
1 'polypeptide(L)'
;MICPVCKSDMIVVEYHKIELDYCTVCKGVWFDGGEFELLLDSSGLEKVKRFVDNILNSPEAASTEKKRKCPICGSKMQKTATDQQPRIIIDMCRHGHGLWFDGGEL
;
A
#
# COMPACT_ATOMS: atom_id res chain seq x y z
N MET A 1 -4.61 10.33 -8.67
CA MET A 1 -3.92 10.79 -7.43
C MET A 1 -2.45 11.12 -7.73
N ILE A 2 -1.74 11.92 -6.91
CA ILE A 2 -0.32 12.26 -7.12
C ILE A 2 0.61 11.23 -6.44
N CYS A 3 1.55 10.68 -7.20
CA CYS A 3 2.51 9.70 -6.71
C CYS A 3 3.39 10.28 -5.57
N PRO A 4 3.48 9.61 -4.40
CA PRO A 4 4.31 10.09 -3.29
C PRO A 4 5.82 10.04 -3.60
N VAL A 5 6.25 9.23 -4.57
CA VAL A 5 7.65 9.06 -4.98
C VAL A 5 8.07 10.09 -6.03
N CYS A 6 7.50 10.02 -7.23
CA CYS A 6 7.96 10.80 -8.38
C CYS A 6 7.09 12.02 -8.71
N LYS A 7 5.98 12.23 -7.98
CA LYS A 7 5.05 13.36 -8.16
C LYS A 7 4.29 13.39 -9.50
N SER A 8 4.36 12.32 -10.31
CA SER A 8 3.49 12.18 -11.48
C SER A 8 2.05 11.85 -11.08
N ASP A 9 1.13 12.06 -12.00
CA ASP A 9 -0.22 11.47 -11.90
C ASP A 9 -0.13 9.94 -11.93
N MET A 10 -1.02 9.30 -11.17
CA MET A 10 -1.26 7.86 -11.16
C MET A 10 -2.54 7.55 -11.92
N ILE A 11 -2.57 6.38 -12.56
CA ILE A 11 -3.77 5.84 -13.20
C ILE A 11 -4.47 4.87 -12.26
N VAL A 12 -5.79 4.81 -12.33
CA VAL A 12 -6.56 3.79 -11.62
C VAL A 12 -6.58 2.51 -12.46
N VAL A 13 -6.28 1.38 -11.84
CA VAL A 13 -6.39 0.04 -12.44
C VAL A 13 -7.30 -0.82 -11.58
N GLU A 14 -8.26 -1.50 -12.20
CA GLU A 14 -9.14 -2.42 -11.48
C GLU A 14 -8.59 -3.85 -11.56
N TYR A 15 -8.48 -4.53 -10.42
CA TYR A 15 -8.13 -5.95 -10.36
C TYR A 15 -9.08 -6.68 -9.41
N HIS A 16 -9.85 -7.64 -9.93
CA HIS A 16 -10.88 -8.35 -9.16
C HIS A 16 -11.80 -7.41 -8.36
N LYS A 17 -12.25 -6.30 -8.97
CA LYS A 17 -13.10 -5.26 -8.35
C LYS A 17 -12.43 -4.42 -7.24
N ILE A 18 -11.11 -4.41 -7.20
CA ILE A 18 -10.29 -3.55 -6.33
C ILE A 18 -9.66 -2.48 -7.21
N GLU A 19 -9.83 -1.20 -6.88
CA GLU A 19 -9.24 -0.07 -7.59
C GLU A 19 -7.88 0.29 -6.99
N LEU A 20 -6.81 -0.01 -7.72
CA LEU A 20 -5.45 0.34 -7.34
C LEU A 20 -4.99 1.59 -8.09
N ASP A 21 -4.32 2.49 -7.38
CA ASP A 21 -3.67 3.66 -7.96
C ASP A 21 -2.24 3.27 -8.38
N TYR A 22 -2.00 3.14 -9.69
CA TYR A 22 -0.73 2.73 -10.27
C TYR A 22 0.07 3.90 -10.85
N CYS A 23 1.32 4.05 -10.44
CA CYS A 23 2.23 5.02 -11.03
C CYS A 23 2.95 4.44 -12.26
N THR A 24 2.66 4.96 -13.45
CA THR A 24 3.29 4.50 -14.69
C THR A 24 4.77 4.87 -14.82
N VAL A 25 5.26 5.82 -14.01
CA VAL A 25 6.65 6.31 -14.01
C VAL A 25 7.53 5.48 -13.09
N CYS A 26 7.24 5.47 -11.78
CA CYS A 26 8.06 4.74 -10.81
C CYS A 26 7.58 3.32 -10.52
N LYS A 27 6.47 2.89 -11.14
CA LYS A 27 5.88 1.54 -11.03
C LYS A 27 5.34 1.19 -9.64
N GLY A 28 5.27 2.16 -8.72
CA GLY A 28 4.70 1.96 -7.39
C GLY A 28 3.17 1.93 -7.41
N VAL A 29 2.60 1.32 -6.37
CA VAL A 29 1.17 1.05 -6.24
C VAL A 29 0.66 1.61 -4.93
N TRP A 30 -0.45 2.34 -5.00
CA TRP A 30 -1.23 2.77 -3.85
C TRP A 30 -2.51 1.93 -3.74
N PHE A 31 -2.77 1.44 -2.54
CA PHE A 31 -3.94 0.69 -2.16
C PHE A 31 -4.73 1.53 -1.15
N ASP A 32 -5.96 1.94 -1.48
CA ASP A 32 -6.76 2.80 -0.59
C ASP A 32 -7.33 2.04 0.62
N GLY A 33 -7.50 2.76 1.72
CA GLY A 33 -8.15 2.28 2.94
C GLY A 33 -9.62 1.89 2.79
N GLY A 34 -10.37 2.59 1.94
CA GLY A 34 -11.82 2.39 1.81
C GLY A 34 -12.22 1.06 1.17
N GLU A 35 -11.33 0.48 0.36
CA GLU A 35 -11.60 -0.77 -0.37
C GLU A 35 -11.41 -2.03 0.50
N PHE A 36 -10.79 -1.86 1.68
CA PHE A 36 -10.61 -2.93 2.65
C PHE A 36 -11.93 -3.57 3.05
N GLU A 37 -13.02 -2.80 3.11
CA GLU A 37 -14.31 -3.29 3.61
C GLU A 37 -15.03 -4.18 2.59
N LEU A 38 -14.87 -3.92 1.28
CA LEU A 38 -15.52 -4.67 0.20
C LEU A 38 -14.81 -6.00 -0.12
N LEU A 39 -13.52 -6.08 0.17
CA LEU A 39 -12.74 -7.32 0.01
C LEU A 39 -13.13 -8.43 1.00
N LEU A 40 -13.70 -8.05 2.15
CA LEU A 40 -14.07 -8.96 3.23
C LEU A 40 -15.23 -9.88 2.89
N ASP A 41 -16.01 -9.57 1.85
CA ASP A 41 -17.28 -10.23 1.54
C ASP A 41 -17.18 -11.22 0.34
N SER A 42 -16.00 -11.35 -0.28
CA SER A 42 -15.79 -12.24 -1.44
C SER A 42 -14.85 -13.42 -1.11
N SER A 43 -15.33 -14.63 -1.34
CA SER A 43 -14.76 -15.91 -0.89
C SER A 43 -13.43 -16.36 -1.53
N GLY A 44 -12.66 -15.45 -2.14
CA GLY A 44 -11.38 -15.75 -2.80
C GLY A 44 -10.16 -15.01 -2.24
N LEU A 45 -10.36 -14.01 -1.37
CA LEU A 45 -9.32 -13.03 -1.01
C LEU A 45 -8.88 -13.10 0.46
N GLU A 46 -9.24 -14.16 1.17
CA GLU A 46 -8.81 -14.42 2.56
C GLU A 46 -7.29 -14.35 2.77
N LYS A 47 -6.50 -14.72 1.77
CA LYS A 47 -5.03 -14.58 1.83
C LYS A 47 -4.59 -13.11 1.80
N VAL A 48 -5.23 -12.30 0.96
CA VAL A 48 -4.94 -10.85 0.86
C VAL A 48 -5.37 -10.16 2.14
N LYS A 49 -6.56 -10.49 2.67
CA LYS A 49 -7.05 -9.99 3.95
C LYS A 49 -6.07 -10.27 5.09
N ARG A 50 -5.70 -11.54 5.30
CA ARG A 50 -4.73 -11.91 6.33
C ARG A 50 -3.37 -11.22 6.13
N PHE A 51 -2.95 -11.07 4.88
CA PHE A 51 -1.72 -10.34 4.57
C PHE A 51 -1.81 -8.89 5.03
N VAL A 52 -2.87 -8.17 4.62
CA VAL A 52 -3.06 -6.77 5.00
C VAL A 52 -3.25 -6.62 6.51
N ASP A 53 -4.04 -7.47 7.16
CA ASP A 53 -4.23 -7.44 8.62
C ASP A 53 -2.90 -7.60 9.37
N ASN A 54 -2.02 -8.49 8.90
CA ASN A 54 -0.69 -8.65 9.49
C ASN A 54 0.16 -7.38 9.31
N ILE A 55 0.08 -6.74 8.14
CA ILE A 55 0.80 -5.50 7.84
C ILE A 55 0.27 -4.34 8.68
N LEU A 56 -1.04 -4.17 8.80
CA LEU A 56 -1.66 -3.09 9.58
C LEU A 56 -1.31 -3.17 11.07
N ASN A 57 -1.19 -4.39 11.60
CA ASN A 57 -0.86 -4.64 13.00
C ASN A 57 0.64 -4.80 13.28
N SER A 58 1.48 -4.69 12.25
CA SER A 58 2.93 -4.88 12.41
C SER A 58 3.61 -3.64 13.03
N PRO A 59 4.68 -3.86 13.82
CA PRO A 59 5.48 -2.76 14.34
C PRO A 59 6.22 -2.02 13.22
N GLU A 60 6.69 -0.80 13.52
CA GLU A 60 7.50 -0.04 12.58
C GLU A 60 8.81 -0.78 12.25
N ALA A 61 9.00 -1.10 10.98
CA ALA A 61 10.18 -1.76 10.48
C ALA A 61 11.35 -0.77 10.38
N ALA A 62 12.52 -1.18 10.88
CA ALA A 62 13.77 -0.50 10.59
C ALA A 62 14.07 -0.59 9.08
N SER A 63 14.16 0.55 8.42
CA SER A 63 14.51 0.68 7.00
C SER A 63 15.34 1.94 6.78
N THR A 64 16.25 1.89 5.81
CA THR A 64 17.05 3.04 5.35
C THR A 64 16.32 3.88 4.29
N GLU A 65 15.15 3.42 3.83
CA GLU A 65 14.35 4.14 2.86
C GLU A 65 13.80 5.45 3.41
N LYS A 66 13.73 6.47 2.54
CA LYS A 66 13.17 7.77 2.90
C LYS A 66 11.70 7.62 3.28
N LYS A 67 11.32 8.29 4.37
CA LYS A 67 9.91 8.41 4.76
C LYS A 67 9.12 9.20 3.72
N ARG A 68 8.01 8.62 3.27
CA ARG A 68 7.09 9.23 2.29
C ARG A 68 5.88 9.83 2.99
N LYS A 69 5.23 10.77 2.30
CA LYS A 69 3.97 11.37 2.75
C LYS A 69 2.81 10.60 2.12
N CYS A 70 1.77 10.34 2.92
CA CYS A 70 0.51 9.80 2.42
C CYS A 70 -0.07 10.77 1.37
N PRO A 71 -0.50 10.27 0.20
CA PRO A 71 -1.05 11.11 -0.85
C PRO A 71 -2.43 11.69 -0.51
N ILE A 72 -3.14 11.12 0.47
CA ILE A 72 -4.46 11.58 0.91
C ILE A 72 -4.35 12.66 2.00
N CYS A 73 -3.67 12.38 3.12
CA CYS A 73 -3.62 13.33 4.26
C CYS A 73 -2.27 14.05 4.45
N GLY A 74 -1.25 13.74 3.65
CA GLY A 74 0.06 14.39 3.72
C GLY A 74 0.95 14.01 4.93
N SER A 75 0.44 13.21 5.87
CA SER A 75 1.21 12.72 7.03
C SER A 75 2.30 11.74 6.61
N LYS A 76 3.41 11.64 7.37
CA LYS A 76 4.46 10.66 7.12
C LYS A 76 3.93 9.24 7.31
N MET A 77 4.23 8.35 6.37
CA MET A 77 3.86 6.94 6.44
C MET A 77 4.82 6.15 7.33
N GLN A 78 4.28 5.17 8.04
CA GLN A 78 5.04 4.20 8.80
C GLN A 78 5.62 3.16 7.85
N LYS A 79 6.86 2.74 8.09
CA LYS A 79 7.46 1.65 7.33
C LYS A 79 7.09 0.37 8.05
N THR A 80 6.56 -0.60 7.34
CA THR A 80 6.34 -1.96 7.81
C THR A 80 7.02 -2.92 6.86
N ALA A 81 7.27 -4.14 7.30
CA ALA A 81 7.85 -5.17 6.46
C ALA A 81 7.03 -6.44 6.53
N THR A 82 7.02 -7.18 5.43
CA THR A 82 6.50 -8.55 5.43
C THR A 82 7.44 -9.46 6.22
N ASP A 83 6.87 -10.41 6.96
CA ASP A 83 7.65 -11.48 7.61
C ASP A 83 8.09 -12.58 6.62
N GLN A 84 7.58 -12.52 5.38
CA GLN A 84 7.94 -13.45 4.31
C GLN A 84 9.17 -12.99 3.53
N GLN A 85 9.79 -13.94 2.81
CA GLN A 85 10.97 -13.72 1.99
C GLN A 85 10.59 -13.80 0.50
N PRO A 86 10.96 -12.82 -0.34
CA PRO A 86 11.74 -11.62 -0.03
C PRO A 86 10.98 -10.64 0.89
N ARG A 87 11.74 -9.94 1.74
CA ARG A 87 11.19 -8.94 2.66
C ARG A 87 10.78 -7.71 1.86
N ILE A 88 9.49 -7.43 1.81
CA ILE A 88 8.89 -6.27 1.13
C ILE A 88 8.72 -5.15 2.16
N ILE A 89 9.05 -3.90 1.79
CA ILE A 89 8.91 -2.74 2.68
C ILE A 89 7.69 -1.92 2.25
N ILE A 90 6.68 -1.88 3.10
CA ILE A 90 5.40 -1.22 2.80
C ILE A 90 5.31 0.09 3.59
N ASP A 91 4.89 1.15 2.91
CA ASP A 91 4.60 2.45 3.53
C ASP A 91 3.11 2.52 3.89
N MET A 92 2.79 2.50 5.18
CA MET A 92 1.44 2.52 5.71
C MET A 92 1.04 3.90 6.24
N CYS A 93 -0.12 4.41 5.82
CA CYS A 93 -0.70 5.60 6.44
C CYS A 93 -1.27 5.28 7.83
N ARG A 94 -0.79 5.96 8.88
CA ARG A 94 -1.27 5.79 10.26
C ARG A 94 -2.72 6.21 10.50
N HIS A 95 -3.32 6.92 9.54
CA HIS A 95 -4.73 7.33 9.58
C HIS A 95 -5.65 6.35 8.84
N GLY A 96 -5.13 5.21 8.38
CA GLY A 96 -5.92 4.19 7.70
C GLY A 96 -6.22 4.49 6.23
N HIS A 97 -5.70 5.57 5.65
CA HIS A 97 -5.97 5.97 4.27
C HIS A 97 -5.44 5.00 3.19
N GLY A 98 -4.50 4.10 3.54
CA GLY A 98 -3.97 3.17 2.55
C GLY A 98 -2.52 2.76 2.76
N LEU A 99 -2.05 1.92 1.82
CA LEU A 99 -0.73 1.31 1.77
C LEU A 99 -0.03 1.66 0.45
N TRP A 100 1.27 1.88 0.51
CA TRP A 100 2.12 2.11 -0.66
C TRP A 100 3.16 1.00 -0.80
N PHE A 101 3.27 0.47 -2.02
CA PHE A 101 4.26 -0.51 -2.45
C PHE A 101 5.17 0.12 -3.51
N ASP A 102 6.47 -0.10 -3.42
CA ASP A 102 7.42 0.33 -4.44
C ASP A 102 7.38 -0.55 -5.69
N GLY A 103 7.91 0.00 -6.77
CA GLY A 103 7.96 -0.70 -8.05
C GLY A 103 8.75 -2.01 -7.95
N GLY A 104 8.09 -3.12 -8.30
CA GLY A 104 8.68 -4.46 -8.28
C GLY A 104 8.48 -5.23 -6.97
N GLU A 105 7.71 -4.70 -6.01
CA GLU A 105 7.38 -5.38 -4.76
C GLU A 105 6.08 -6.21 -4.81
N LEU A 106 5.28 -6.06 -5.87
CA LEU A 106 4.02 -6.78 -6.11
C LEU A 106 4.11 -7.68 -7.36
#